data_AF-A0A0G0NRA0-F1
#
_entry.id   AF-A0A0G0NRA0-F1
#
_cell.length_a   1.000
_cell.length_b   1.000
_cell.length_c   1.000
_cell.angle_alpha   90.00
_cell.angle_beta   90.00
_cell.angle_gamma   90.00
#
_symmetry.space_group_name_H-M   'P 1'
#
loop_
_entity.id
_entity.type
_entity.pdbx_description
1 polymer ?
#
loop_
_entity_poly.entity_id
_entity_poly.type
_entity_poly.pdbx_seq_one_letter_code
_entity_poly.pdbx_strand_id
1 'polypeptide(L)'
;MKFINNKIFHLVISLVIITGWLFTGWPPIWQHPRIPPQTKQAKALVPSGLIIAWPSTNGSIPVGWSRETNFDTYFVEGTTSNPSASAFGNATHSHASPNHQHTIDHTHSGSLGNASGAYTTPALSAGNTNNHVHTTNVTPNTDLNVAQSATATLGTASNDPPYTKVILIKSNGTTLIPTGAYVFLASDTFTGWTRRSGNRYLKGADASGDGGGTGGTSDAHTHTDSGHTHTENAHTHIVTTNAGNAGSGKAKTGTSMSDQAHSHGISGGDQTATEQSGVGVLANDDGQPPYYKLNIIENTTGSPALLDGTIAMWDGTIASIPTDWILCDGSGTCPNLNDKFIKGANADSESGNTGGALTHTHSAGTAHSHTIDSHSHSFTVAQATETQIKNGNGATSVSANTHTHTFSLSGGGTTATQTITADANSPNDNRPPYKEIVYIKYVAPVTPTFTAGPAESTASTTTNPTTEGAGITFQGTATAGTNWKLLICKTSGTSGTDCDGGASDRWCVSSSGVASASQNTCAYTTTSSEQDTEAWYGYACDTTSCASESQGSGDSGSPFVVNNPPPFTAFSDNSGKNPGETVTFSSTANDTANPGDT
;
A
#
# COMPACT_ATOMS: atom_id res chain seq x y z
N MET A 1 -53.64 -64.67 -31.31
CA MET A 1 -53.02 -64.08 -30.10
C MET A 1 -51.52 -64.05 -30.36
N LYS A 2 -51.03 -62.95 -30.94
CA LYS A 2 -50.28 -61.85 -30.29
C LYS A 2 -48.99 -62.36 -29.62
N PHE A 3 -47.86 -61.81 -30.09
CA PHE A 3 -46.45 -62.04 -29.74
C PHE A 3 -45.67 -62.86 -30.77
N ILE A 4 -45.28 -62.24 -31.89
CA ILE A 4 -44.02 -62.40 -32.67
C ILE A 4 -44.15 -61.43 -33.87
N ASN A 5 -44.16 -60.10 -33.66
CA ASN A 5 -44.26 -59.19 -34.82
C ASN A 5 -43.47 -57.87 -34.74
N ASN A 6 -42.69 -57.61 -33.68
CA ASN A 6 -41.89 -56.37 -33.59
C ASN A 6 -40.38 -56.56 -33.79
N LYS A 7 -39.84 -57.78 -33.76
CA LYS A 7 -38.38 -57.99 -33.93
C LYS A 7 -37.93 -58.19 -35.38
N ILE A 8 -38.82 -58.68 -36.25
CA ILE A 8 -38.51 -58.88 -37.68
C ILE A 8 -38.69 -57.57 -38.48
N PHE A 9 -39.61 -56.70 -38.06
CA PHE A 9 -39.83 -55.41 -38.73
C PHE A 9 -38.66 -54.43 -38.53
N HIS A 10 -37.97 -54.47 -37.38
CA HIS A 10 -36.78 -53.66 -37.13
C HIS A 10 -35.51 -54.19 -37.83
N LEU A 11 -35.40 -55.49 -38.08
CA LEU A 11 -34.24 -56.05 -38.78
C LEU A 11 -34.27 -55.74 -40.29
N VAL A 12 -35.46 -55.68 -40.89
CA VAL A 12 -35.65 -55.37 -42.32
C VAL A 12 -35.48 -53.87 -42.61
N ILE A 13 -35.87 -52.98 -41.68
CA ILE A 13 -35.65 -51.53 -41.82
C ILE A 13 -34.15 -51.19 -41.65
N SER A 14 -33.42 -51.87 -40.77
CA SER A 14 -31.97 -51.67 -40.63
C SER A 14 -31.17 -52.17 -41.84
N LEU A 15 -31.63 -53.22 -42.54
CA LEU A 15 -30.92 -53.74 -43.72
C LEU A 15 -31.17 -52.89 -44.98
N VAL A 16 -32.33 -52.23 -45.09
CA VAL A 16 -32.63 -51.29 -46.18
C VAL A 16 -31.91 -49.94 -45.98
N ILE A 17 -31.69 -49.52 -44.73
CA ILE A 17 -30.91 -48.30 -44.45
C ILE A 17 -29.40 -48.53 -44.66
N ILE A 18 -28.88 -49.74 -44.49
CA ILE A 18 -27.43 -50.03 -44.70
C ILE A 18 -27.09 -50.29 -46.18
N THR A 19 -28.03 -50.74 -47.00
CA THR A 19 -27.77 -51.04 -48.43
C THR A 19 -28.05 -49.86 -49.38
N GLY A 20 -28.73 -48.81 -48.91
CA GLY A 20 -28.89 -47.54 -49.65
C GLY A 20 -27.65 -46.62 -49.63
N TRP A 21 -26.62 -46.96 -48.85
CA TRP A 21 -25.41 -46.14 -48.68
C TRP A 21 -24.24 -46.49 -49.61
N LEU A 22 -24.39 -47.49 -50.49
CA LEU A 22 -23.27 -48.00 -51.30
C LEU A 22 -23.34 -47.69 -52.80
N PHE A 23 -24.40 -47.07 -53.34
CA PHE A 23 -24.53 -46.90 -54.81
C PHE A 23 -25.12 -45.57 -55.33
N THR A 24 -25.07 -44.48 -54.57
CA THR A 24 -25.31 -43.14 -55.14
C THR A 24 -24.28 -42.16 -54.62
N GLY A 25 -23.51 -41.58 -55.54
CA GLY A 25 -22.49 -40.58 -55.25
C GLY A 25 -23.06 -39.43 -54.42
N TRP A 26 -22.28 -38.98 -53.44
CA TRP A 26 -22.65 -37.89 -52.56
C TRP A 26 -22.72 -36.56 -53.31
N PRO A 27 -23.73 -35.71 -53.04
CA PRO A 27 -23.72 -34.32 -53.50
C PRO A 27 -22.67 -33.50 -52.72
N PRO A 28 -21.95 -32.56 -53.37
CA PRO A 28 -20.77 -31.88 -52.80
C PRO A 28 -21.09 -30.76 -51.79
N ILE A 29 -22.09 -30.95 -50.93
CA ILE A 29 -22.52 -29.95 -49.94
C ILE A 29 -22.28 -30.35 -48.48
N TRP A 30 -21.66 -31.51 -48.22
CA TRP A 30 -21.45 -32.04 -46.86
C TRP A 30 -20.01 -32.51 -46.58
N GLN A 31 -19.00 -31.99 -47.29
CA GLN A 31 -17.58 -32.27 -46.97
C GLN A 31 -16.91 -31.29 -46.01
N HIS A 32 -17.60 -30.25 -45.56
CA HIS A 32 -17.12 -29.42 -44.45
C HIS A 32 -18.28 -29.08 -43.52
N PRO A 33 -18.42 -29.70 -42.33
CA PRO A 33 -19.02 -28.95 -41.25
C PRO A 33 -18.11 -27.74 -41.03
N ARG A 34 -18.54 -26.55 -41.47
CA ARG A 34 -17.97 -25.29 -41.01
C ARG A 34 -18.31 -25.19 -39.53
N ILE A 35 -17.54 -25.88 -38.71
CA ILE A 35 -17.26 -25.40 -37.37
C ILE A 35 -16.52 -24.10 -37.66
N PRO A 36 -17.10 -22.90 -37.41
CA PRO A 36 -16.27 -21.70 -37.39
C PRO A 36 -15.10 -22.04 -36.48
N PRO A 37 -13.84 -21.71 -36.80
CA PRO A 37 -12.83 -21.74 -35.78
C PRO A 37 -13.39 -20.82 -34.70
N GLN A 38 -13.84 -21.41 -33.59
CA GLN A 38 -13.83 -20.66 -32.37
C GLN A 38 -12.37 -20.33 -32.24
N THR A 39 -12.01 -19.11 -32.61
CA THR A 39 -10.93 -18.39 -31.99
C THR A 39 -11.29 -18.35 -30.51
N LYS A 40 -11.12 -19.49 -29.84
CA LYS A 40 -10.74 -19.53 -28.45
C LYS A 40 -9.46 -18.73 -28.48
N GLN A 41 -9.59 -17.43 -28.22
CA GLN A 41 -8.46 -16.63 -27.79
C GLN A 41 -7.72 -17.52 -26.81
N ALA A 42 -6.46 -17.84 -27.12
CA ALA A 42 -5.61 -18.53 -26.18
C ALA A 42 -5.64 -17.66 -24.93
N LYS A 43 -6.39 -18.09 -23.91
CA LYS A 43 -6.61 -17.34 -22.68
C LYS A 43 -5.22 -16.99 -22.16
N ALA A 44 -4.85 -15.70 -22.20
CA ALA A 44 -3.47 -15.27 -22.02
C ALA A 44 -2.94 -15.81 -20.69
N LEU A 45 -1.96 -16.71 -20.76
CA LEU A 45 -1.38 -17.32 -19.56
C LEU A 45 -0.72 -16.23 -18.73
N VAL A 46 -0.74 -16.40 -17.41
CA VAL A 46 0.00 -15.49 -16.53
C VAL A 46 1.49 -15.70 -16.81
N PRO A 47 2.26 -14.64 -17.10
CA PRO A 47 3.67 -14.75 -17.44
C PRO A 47 4.50 -15.36 -16.30
N SER A 48 5.59 -16.05 -16.67
CA SER A 48 6.56 -16.56 -15.70
C SER A 48 7.20 -15.39 -14.94
N GLY A 49 7.31 -15.49 -13.62
CA GLY A 49 7.82 -14.42 -12.75
C GLY A 49 6.76 -13.49 -12.16
N LEU A 50 5.48 -13.63 -12.55
CA LEU A 50 4.39 -12.92 -11.85
C LEU A 50 4.21 -13.51 -10.45
N ILE A 51 4.11 -12.66 -9.45
CA ILE A 51 3.87 -13.02 -8.06
C ILE A 51 2.49 -12.53 -7.61
N ILE A 52 1.72 -13.40 -6.97
CA ILE A 52 0.42 -13.10 -6.38
C ILE A 52 0.32 -13.65 -4.96
N ALA A 53 -0.73 -13.28 -4.23
CA ALA A 53 -0.90 -13.71 -2.85
C ALA A 53 -1.75 -14.98 -2.75
N TRP A 54 -1.28 -15.94 -1.95
CA TRP A 54 -1.93 -17.21 -1.65
C TRP A 54 -2.30 -17.29 -0.16
N PRO A 55 -3.58 -17.10 0.20
CA PRO A 55 -4.05 -17.02 1.59
C PRO A 55 -4.37 -18.41 2.18
N SER A 56 -3.63 -19.45 1.81
CA SER A 56 -3.90 -20.84 2.20
C SER A 56 -2.60 -21.57 2.53
N THR A 57 -2.67 -22.89 2.69
CA THR A 57 -1.56 -23.71 3.16
C THR A 57 -0.48 -23.89 2.10
N ASN A 58 0.77 -24.04 2.53
CA ASN A 58 1.92 -24.28 1.66
C ASN A 58 1.76 -25.57 0.84
N GLY A 59 1.14 -26.60 1.43
CA GLY A 59 0.87 -27.87 0.75
C GLY A 59 -0.24 -27.81 -0.30
N SER A 60 -1.01 -26.71 -0.36
CA SER A 60 -2.12 -26.52 -1.32
C SER A 60 -1.75 -25.60 -2.48
N ILE A 61 -0.49 -25.17 -2.60
CA ILE A 61 -0.04 -24.31 -3.70
C ILE A 61 -0.35 -25.02 -5.04
N PRO A 62 -1.11 -24.37 -5.95
CA PRO A 62 -1.53 -24.99 -7.20
C PRO A 62 -0.36 -25.31 -8.14
N VAL A 63 -0.52 -26.36 -8.96
CA VAL A 63 0.43 -26.68 -10.02
C VAL A 63 0.59 -25.47 -10.96
N GLY A 64 1.82 -25.18 -11.37
CA GLY A 64 2.15 -23.96 -12.13
C GLY A 64 2.60 -22.79 -11.26
N TRP A 65 2.53 -22.94 -9.94
CA TRP A 65 2.94 -21.94 -8.96
C TRP A 65 3.90 -22.52 -7.94
N SER A 66 4.81 -21.69 -7.43
CA SER A 66 5.74 -22.05 -6.37
C SER A 66 5.84 -20.93 -5.34
N ARG A 67 6.09 -21.27 -4.07
CA ARG A 67 6.34 -20.27 -3.03
C ARG A 67 7.56 -19.41 -3.38
N GLU A 68 7.39 -18.10 -3.24
CA GLU A 68 8.48 -17.13 -3.26
C GLU A 68 8.94 -16.83 -1.84
N THR A 69 10.05 -17.45 -1.43
CA THR A 69 10.55 -17.38 -0.05
C THR A 69 11.21 -16.05 0.29
N ASN A 70 11.61 -15.24 -0.71
CA ASN A 70 12.27 -13.97 -0.43
C ASN A 70 11.39 -12.99 0.36
N PHE A 71 10.07 -13.11 0.27
CA PHE A 71 9.11 -12.23 0.95
C PHE A 71 8.52 -12.84 2.23
N ASP A 72 8.95 -14.03 2.64
CA ASP A 72 8.48 -14.62 3.89
C ASP A 72 8.77 -13.68 5.06
N THR A 73 7.80 -13.50 5.97
CA THR A 73 7.80 -12.54 7.10
C THR A 73 7.83 -11.04 6.76
N TYR A 74 8.01 -10.65 5.50
CA TYR A 74 8.14 -9.24 5.11
C TYR A 74 6.84 -8.69 4.52
N PHE A 75 6.64 -7.39 4.70
CA PHE A 75 5.69 -6.63 3.90
C PHE A 75 6.28 -6.31 2.52
N VAL A 76 5.43 -5.88 1.60
CA VAL A 76 5.82 -5.54 0.24
C VAL A 76 5.54 -4.07 -0.03
N GLU A 77 6.59 -3.33 -0.38
CA GLU A 77 6.52 -1.94 -0.83
C GLU A 77 6.75 -1.88 -2.34
N GLY A 78 6.01 -1.02 -3.05
CA GLY A 78 6.19 -0.84 -4.48
C GLY A 78 7.42 -0.01 -4.82
N THR A 79 8.12 -0.37 -5.89
CA THR A 79 9.25 0.38 -6.45
C THR A 79 9.13 0.50 -7.97
N THR A 80 9.68 1.58 -8.53
CA THR A 80 9.89 1.76 -9.99
C THR A 80 11.33 1.44 -10.40
N SER A 81 12.12 0.85 -9.50
CA SER A 81 13.44 0.28 -9.81
C SER A 81 13.33 -1.23 -10.00
N ASN A 82 14.35 -1.87 -10.59
CA ASN A 82 14.37 -3.33 -10.67
C ASN A 82 14.28 -3.94 -9.25
N PRO A 83 13.47 -5.01 -9.05
CA PRO A 83 13.29 -5.62 -7.74
C PRO A 83 14.62 -6.01 -7.10
N SER A 84 14.76 -5.79 -5.79
CA SER A 84 15.92 -6.20 -5.01
C SER A 84 15.51 -7.12 -3.87
N ALA A 85 16.35 -8.11 -3.54
CA ALA A 85 16.08 -9.03 -2.43
C ALA A 85 16.39 -8.40 -1.04
N SER A 86 16.79 -7.13 -1.01
CA SER A 86 17.17 -6.40 0.20
C SER A 86 15.99 -6.20 1.14
N ALA A 87 16.25 -6.32 2.44
CA ALA A 87 15.28 -6.05 3.48
C ALA A 87 15.52 -4.65 4.07
N PHE A 88 14.43 -3.95 4.37
CA PHE A 88 14.40 -2.61 4.93
C PHE A 88 13.37 -2.52 6.05
N GLY A 89 13.26 -1.34 6.68
CA GLY A 89 12.32 -1.08 7.77
C GLY A 89 12.73 -1.71 9.10
N ASN A 90 11.90 -1.51 10.12
CA ASN A 90 12.15 -2.00 11.48
C ASN A 90 10.91 -2.69 12.04
N ALA A 91 11.07 -3.71 12.88
CA ALA A 91 9.94 -4.39 13.52
C ALA A 91 9.26 -3.53 14.60
N THR A 92 10.02 -2.61 15.18
CA THR A 92 9.57 -1.69 16.22
C THR A 92 10.27 -0.35 16.07
N HIS A 93 9.68 0.70 16.60
CA HIS A 93 10.30 2.01 16.77
C HIS A 93 10.11 2.51 18.21
N SER A 94 10.89 3.50 18.61
CA SER A 94 10.72 4.23 19.87
C SER A 94 10.78 5.74 19.60
N HIS A 95 10.52 6.55 20.61
CA HIS A 95 10.82 7.98 20.59
C HIS A 95 11.54 8.39 21.88
N ALA A 96 12.14 9.57 21.86
CA ALA A 96 12.62 10.24 23.06
C ALA A 96 11.72 11.43 23.36
N SER A 97 11.44 11.67 24.64
CA SER A 97 10.80 12.91 25.06
C SER A 97 11.82 14.05 25.10
N PRO A 98 11.45 15.28 24.71
CA PRO A 98 12.30 16.44 24.87
C PRO A 98 12.67 16.70 26.33
N ASN A 99 13.80 17.40 26.51
CA ASN A 99 14.29 17.81 27.82
C ASN A 99 13.27 18.68 28.55
N HIS A 100 12.87 18.30 29.77
CA HIS A 100 11.82 18.99 30.53
C HIS A 100 12.11 19.08 32.03
N GLN A 101 11.43 20.00 32.71
CA GLN A 101 11.61 20.32 34.13
C GLN A 101 10.27 20.31 34.88
N HIS A 102 10.33 20.05 36.18
CA HIS A 102 9.19 20.16 37.10
C HIS A 102 9.40 21.31 38.10
N THR A 103 8.29 21.92 38.52
CA THR A 103 8.28 22.82 39.69
C THR A 103 7.98 21.99 40.94
N ILE A 104 8.80 22.19 41.97
CA ILE A 104 8.81 21.37 43.16
C ILE A 104 8.16 22.13 44.31
N ASP A 105 7.01 21.65 44.77
CA ASP A 105 6.43 22.03 46.04
C ASP A 105 6.74 20.94 47.08
N HIS A 106 7.45 21.28 48.14
CA HIS A 106 7.69 20.35 49.24
C HIS A 106 7.68 21.03 50.62
N THR A 107 7.54 20.23 51.67
CA THR A 107 7.47 20.72 53.05
C THR A 107 8.52 20.03 53.93
N HIS A 108 8.95 20.72 54.98
CA HIS A 108 9.81 20.15 56.01
C HIS A 108 9.08 20.07 57.34
N SER A 109 9.44 19.05 58.11
CA SER A 109 9.16 18.98 59.54
C SER A 109 10.48 18.85 60.29
N GLY A 110 10.64 19.59 61.40
CA GLY A 110 11.88 19.60 62.17
C GLY A 110 11.61 19.55 63.67
N SER A 111 12.56 18.96 64.41
CA SER A 111 12.54 18.94 65.88
C SER A 111 13.91 19.36 66.41
N LEU A 112 13.94 20.22 67.43
CA LEU A 112 15.16 20.55 68.17
C LEU A 112 15.31 19.63 69.38
N GLY A 113 16.49 19.04 69.54
CA GLY A 113 16.86 18.33 70.77
C GLY A 113 17.14 19.30 71.92
N ASN A 114 17.10 18.78 73.15
CA ASN A 114 17.45 19.55 74.35
C ASN A 114 18.94 19.94 74.34
N ALA A 115 19.25 21.15 74.83
CA ALA A 115 20.62 21.56 75.12
C ALA A 115 21.26 20.63 76.17
N SER A 116 22.51 20.19 75.92
CA SER A 116 23.35 19.60 76.97
C SER A 116 24.63 20.43 77.12
N GLY A 117 24.97 20.77 78.36
CA GLY A 117 26.14 21.57 78.69
C GLY A 117 26.59 21.30 80.14
N ALA A 118 27.91 21.32 80.36
CA ALA A 118 28.51 21.16 81.67
C ALA A 118 29.20 22.47 82.08
N TYR A 119 29.00 22.87 83.35
CA TYR A 119 29.66 24.03 83.92
C TYR A 119 31.08 23.66 84.39
N THR A 120 32.07 24.47 84.07
CA THR A 120 33.35 24.47 84.78
C THR A 120 33.31 25.55 85.86
N THR A 121 32.98 25.17 87.09
CA THR A 121 33.11 26.06 88.25
C THR A 121 34.38 25.72 89.02
N PRO A 122 35.25 26.70 89.35
CA PRO A 122 36.28 26.50 90.36
C PRO A 122 35.59 26.35 91.72
N ALA A 123 35.45 25.10 92.17
CA ALA A 123 35.04 24.69 93.51
C ALA A 123 33.58 24.94 93.94
N LEU A 124 33.03 23.86 94.53
CA LEU A 124 31.79 23.73 95.32
C LEU A 124 30.47 23.56 94.54
N SER A 125 30.03 22.29 94.55
CA SER A 125 28.70 21.76 94.19
C SER A 125 28.42 21.53 92.70
N ALA A 126 28.65 20.27 92.30
CA ALA A 126 28.13 19.67 91.09
C ALA A 126 26.59 19.62 91.10
N GLY A 127 25.98 19.87 89.94
CA GLY A 127 24.63 19.37 89.65
C GLY A 127 23.52 20.41 89.46
N ASN A 128 23.70 21.41 88.58
CA ASN A 128 22.54 22.02 87.94
C ASN A 128 22.68 21.86 86.42
N THR A 129 21.67 21.28 85.80
CA THR A 129 21.52 21.17 84.34
C THR A 129 20.64 22.33 83.88
N ASN A 130 21.12 23.14 82.93
CA ASN A 130 20.28 24.14 82.26
C ASN A 130 19.55 23.46 81.10
N ASN A 131 18.45 22.80 81.43
CA ASN A 131 17.58 22.20 80.45
C ASN A 131 16.53 23.24 80.05
N HIS A 132 16.67 23.79 78.85
CA HIS A 132 15.66 24.67 78.26
C HIS A 132 15.31 24.19 76.86
N VAL A 133 14.12 24.57 76.40
CA VAL A 133 13.56 24.18 75.10
C VAL A 133 13.28 25.42 74.27
N HIS A 134 13.47 25.31 72.96
CA HIS A 134 13.05 26.33 72.00
C HIS A 134 11.77 25.87 71.28
N THR A 135 10.95 26.83 70.86
CA THR A 135 9.90 26.59 69.86
C THR A 135 10.42 27.04 68.50
N THR A 136 10.32 26.17 67.49
CA THR A 136 10.73 26.44 66.11
C THR A 136 9.54 26.77 65.24
N ASN A 137 9.63 27.87 64.51
CA ASN A 137 8.80 28.12 63.34
C ASN A 137 9.67 27.96 62.10
N VAL A 138 9.53 26.85 61.39
CA VAL A 138 10.14 26.70 60.06
C VAL A 138 9.26 27.51 59.11
N THR A 139 9.77 28.65 58.62
CA THR A 139 9.07 29.43 57.60
C THR A 139 9.49 28.85 56.25
N PRO A 140 8.55 28.40 55.39
CA PRO A 140 8.89 27.92 54.06
C PRO A 140 9.65 29.02 53.30
N ASN A 141 10.78 28.67 52.69
CA ASN A 141 11.38 29.54 51.68
C ASN A 141 10.40 29.63 50.49
N THR A 142 10.18 30.83 49.98
CA THR A 142 9.31 31.10 48.81
C THR A 142 10.04 30.97 47.47
N ASP A 143 11.31 30.58 47.48
CA ASP A 143 12.06 30.36 46.24
C ASP A 143 11.47 29.15 45.49
N LEU A 144 11.13 29.37 44.21
CA LEU A 144 10.63 28.34 43.32
C LEU A 144 11.75 27.32 43.07
N ASN A 145 11.69 26.18 43.75
CA ASN A 145 12.59 25.07 43.47
C ASN A 145 12.21 24.41 42.15
N VAL A 146 13.18 24.30 41.25
CA VAL A 146 13.02 23.69 39.92
C VAL A 146 13.87 22.44 39.87
N ALA A 147 13.28 21.33 39.42
CA ALA A 147 14.00 20.09 39.17
C ALA A 147 14.92 20.27 37.95
N GLN A 148 16.11 19.65 37.98
CA GLN A 148 16.99 19.61 36.81
C GLN A 148 16.27 18.99 35.62
N SER A 149 16.63 19.47 34.43
CA SER A 149 16.01 18.97 33.22
C SER A 149 16.40 17.51 32.97
N ALA A 150 15.41 16.67 32.64
CA ALA A 150 15.64 15.28 32.29
C ALA A 150 14.99 14.91 30.95
N THR A 151 15.47 13.82 30.37
CA THR A 151 14.92 13.20 29.17
C THR A 151 14.41 11.81 29.51
N ALA A 152 13.17 11.49 29.15
CA ALA A 152 12.63 10.14 29.25
C ALA A 152 12.78 9.37 27.94
N THR A 153 13.22 8.11 28.04
CA THR A 153 13.24 7.18 26.89
C THR A 153 11.95 6.40 26.87
N LEU A 154 11.22 6.48 25.77
CA LEU A 154 9.92 5.84 25.67
C LEU A 154 10.07 4.40 25.17
N GLY A 155 9.17 3.54 25.65
CA GLY A 155 9.08 2.15 25.23
C GLY A 155 8.89 2.03 23.71
N THR A 156 9.27 0.87 23.18
CA THR A 156 9.10 0.59 21.75
C THR A 156 7.65 0.24 21.43
N ALA A 157 7.18 0.67 20.25
CA ALA A 157 5.93 0.25 19.65
C ALA A 157 6.22 -0.61 18.42
N SER A 158 5.30 -1.52 18.08
CA SER A 158 5.42 -2.34 16.87
C SER A 158 5.13 -1.52 15.62
N ASN A 159 5.90 -1.77 14.56
CA ASN A 159 5.63 -1.20 13.23
C ASN A 159 4.70 -2.08 12.41
N ASP A 160 4.24 -3.24 12.91
CA ASP A 160 3.37 -4.14 12.15
C ASP A 160 1.93 -3.57 12.11
N PRO A 161 1.47 -2.97 10.99
CA PRO A 161 0.08 -2.53 10.87
C PRO A 161 -0.87 -3.73 10.78
N PRO A 162 -2.20 -3.55 10.88
CA PRO A 162 -3.16 -4.64 10.67
C PRO A 162 -2.89 -5.37 9.35
N TYR A 163 -2.60 -6.67 9.40
CA TYR A 163 -2.23 -7.43 8.21
C TYR A 163 -2.98 -8.75 8.07
N THR A 164 -3.10 -9.21 6.82
CA THR A 164 -3.42 -10.60 6.47
C THR A 164 -2.13 -11.28 6.02
N LYS A 165 -1.85 -12.43 6.62
CA LYS A 165 -0.71 -13.29 6.30
C LYS A 165 -0.98 -14.05 5.00
N VAL A 166 -0.05 -14.03 4.06
CA VAL A 166 -0.19 -14.70 2.75
C VAL A 166 1.12 -15.35 2.34
N ILE A 167 1.06 -16.48 1.64
CA ILE A 167 2.21 -17.02 0.92
C ILE A 167 2.29 -16.26 -0.41
N LEU A 168 3.40 -15.64 -0.73
CA LEU A 168 3.59 -15.11 -2.08
C LEU A 168 3.96 -16.28 -3.01
N ILE A 169 3.20 -16.45 -4.08
CA ILE A 169 3.41 -17.53 -5.05
C ILE A 169 3.78 -16.95 -6.41
N LYS A 170 4.82 -17.51 -7.01
CA LYS A 170 5.39 -17.13 -8.31
C LYS A 170 4.90 -18.08 -9.41
N SER A 171 4.45 -17.52 -10.52
CA SER A 171 4.03 -18.25 -11.71
C SER A 171 5.25 -18.78 -12.48
N ASN A 172 5.13 -19.99 -13.02
CA ASN A 172 6.07 -20.56 -13.98
C ASN A 172 5.71 -20.28 -15.46
N GLY A 173 4.63 -19.53 -15.72
CA GLY A 173 4.17 -19.22 -17.07
C GLY A 173 3.15 -20.18 -17.68
N THR A 174 2.75 -21.25 -16.99
CA THR A 174 1.93 -22.32 -17.61
C THR A 174 0.45 -22.29 -17.24
N THR A 175 0.04 -21.45 -16.28
CA THR A 175 -1.34 -21.41 -15.78
C THR A 175 -1.84 -19.97 -15.59
N LEU A 176 -3.14 -19.83 -15.31
CA LEU A 176 -3.76 -18.55 -14.95
C LEU A 176 -3.81 -18.38 -13.43
N ILE A 177 -4.40 -17.30 -12.94
CA ILE A 177 -4.59 -17.07 -11.51
C ILE A 177 -5.51 -18.17 -10.96
N PRO A 178 -5.04 -19.02 -10.04
CA PRO A 178 -5.80 -20.15 -9.55
C PRO A 178 -6.93 -19.73 -8.61
N THR A 179 -7.92 -20.61 -8.45
CA THR A 179 -8.99 -20.44 -7.46
C THR A 179 -8.40 -20.31 -6.06
N GLY A 180 -8.88 -19.35 -5.27
CA GLY A 180 -8.41 -19.06 -3.91
C GLY A 180 -7.27 -18.05 -3.83
N ALA A 181 -6.62 -17.70 -4.95
CA ALA A 181 -5.55 -16.70 -4.94
C ALA A 181 -6.11 -15.27 -4.91
N TYR A 182 -5.34 -14.37 -4.30
CA TYR A 182 -5.62 -12.94 -4.17
C TYR A 182 -4.80 -12.14 -5.17
N VAL A 183 -5.46 -11.16 -5.77
CA VAL A 183 -4.85 -10.13 -6.63
C VAL A 183 -5.41 -8.75 -6.28
N PHE A 184 -4.79 -7.70 -6.82
CA PHE A 184 -5.23 -6.33 -6.58
C PHE A 184 -5.99 -5.80 -7.79
N LEU A 185 -7.14 -5.15 -7.57
CA LEU A 185 -7.90 -4.47 -8.63
C LEU A 185 -8.47 -3.14 -8.16
N ALA A 186 -8.81 -2.28 -9.11
CA ALA A 186 -9.48 -1.01 -8.84
C ALA A 186 -10.95 -1.19 -8.44
N SER A 187 -11.61 -2.29 -8.83
CA SER A 187 -13.01 -2.61 -8.52
C SER A 187 -13.17 -4.07 -8.08
N ASP A 188 -14.19 -4.36 -7.28
CA ASP A 188 -14.59 -5.70 -6.84
C ASP A 188 -15.84 -6.25 -7.53
N THR A 189 -16.37 -5.56 -8.55
CA THR A 189 -17.66 -5.89 -9.21
C THR A 189 -17.62 -7.11 -10.15
N PHE A 190 -16.52 -7.86 -10.18
CA PHE A 190 -16.33 -8.98 -11.11
C PHE A 190 -17.02 -10.25 -10.62
N THR A 191 -17.79 -10.89 -11.51
CA THR A 191 -18.48 -12.16 -11.19
C THR A 191 -17.48 -13.26 -10.88
N GLY A 192 -17.70 -13.98 -9.77
CA GLY A 192 -16.81 -15.04 -9.33
C GLY A 192 -15.51 -14.52 -8.72
N TRP A 193 -15.44 -13.25 -8.35
CA TRP A 193 -14.37 -12.69 -7.54
C TRP A 193 -14.97 -12.03 -6.31
N THR A 194 -14.28 -12.15 -5.17
CA THR A 194 -14.81 -11.61 -3.90
C THR A 194 -13.75 -10.82 -3.16
N ARG A 195 -14.10 -9.63 -2.66
CA ARG A 195 -13.19 -8.82 -1.83
C ARG A 195 -12.80 -9.53 -0.53
N ARG A 196 -11.55 -9.30 -0.12
CA ARG A 196 -10.88 -9.82 1.08
C ARG A 196 -9.98 -8.75 1.69
N SER A 197 -9.49 -9.02 2.90
CA SER A 197 -8.45 -8.22 3.57
C SER A 197 -8.72 -6.70 3.65
N GLY A 198 -9.98 -6.29 3.79
CA GLY A 198 -10.33 -4.87 3.94
C GLY A 198 -9.66 -4.24 5.16
N ASN A 199 -9.14 -3.01 4.98
CA ASN A 199 -8.31 -2.26 5.92
C ASN A 199 -7.07 -3.00 6.43
N ARG A 200 -6.59 -4.02 5.72
CA ARG A 200 -5.37 -4.75 6.09
C ARG A 200 -4.34 -4.70 4.98
N TYR A 201 -3.08 -4.72 5.38
CA TYR A 201 -1.94 -4.93 4.50
C TYR A 201 -1.73 -6.43 4.26
N LEU A 202 -0.89 -6.79 3.29
CA LEU A 202 -0.43 -8.18 3.12
C LEU A 202 0.97 -8.34 3.69
N LYS A 203 1.16 -9.34 4.55
CA LYS A 203 2.46 -9.74 5.10
C LYS A 203 2.78 -11.15 4.65
N GLY A 204 4.01 -11.40 4.20
CA GLY A 204 4.47 -12.74 3.87
C GLY A 204 4.35 -13.69 5.06
N ALA A 205 3.95 -14.93 4.79
CA ALA A 205 3.89 -15.98 5.80
C ALA A 205 5.28 -16.25 6.41
N ASP A 206 5.28 -16.83 7.62
CA ASP A 206 6.53 -17.27 8.24
C ASP A 206 7.19 -18.32 7.35
N ALA A 207 8.52 -18.46 7.40
CA ALA A 207 9.25 -19.42 6.58
C ALA A 207 8.65 -20.83 6.71
N SER A 208 8.28 -21.44 5.59
CA SER A 208 7.55 -22.73 5.51
C SER A 208 6.15 -22.77 6.16
N GLY A 209 5.66 -21.66 6.71
CA GLY A 209 4.33 -21.52 7.31
C GLY A 209 3.22 -21.27 6.29
N ASP A 210 1.99 -21.26 6.78
CA ASP A 210 0.76 -21.11 5.99
C ASP A 210 0.26 -19.65 5.92
N GLY A 211 -0.52 -19.35 4.88
CA GLY A 211 -1.26 -18.09 4.75
C GLY A 211 -2.65 -18.13 5.41
N GLY A 212 -3.38 -17.02 5.34
CA GLY A 212 -4.78 -16.88 5.76
C GLY A 212 -4.97 -16.32 7.19
N GLY A 213 -3.94 -16.32 8.03
CA GLY A 213 -4.00 -15.71 9.36
C GLY A 213 -4.04 -14.17 9.30
N THR A 214 -4.41 -13.51 10.40
CA THR A 214 -4.32 -12.05 10.55
C THR A 214 -3.47 -11.68 11.76
N GLY A 215 -2.86 -10.49 11.76
CA GLY A 215 -2.09 -9.97 12.88
C GLY A 215 -1.87 -8.47 12.79
N GLY A 216 -0.89 -7.96 13.53
CA GLY A 216 -0.56 -6.54 13.62
C GLY A 216 -1.28 -5.83 14.75
N THR A 217 -0.81 -4.62 15.06
CA THR A 217 -1.42 -3.71 16.04
C THR A 217 -2.44 -2.80 15.36
N SER A 218 -3.14 -1.97 16.14
CA SER A 218 -3.98 -0.91 15.62
C SER A 218 -3.19 0.03 14.70
N ASP A 219 -3.87 0.67 13.74
CA ASP A 219 -3.28 1.71 12.87
C ASP A 219 -2.69 2.86 13.69
N ALA A 220 -3.20 3.10 14.91
CA ALA A 220 -2.70 4.08 15.87
C ALA A 220 -2.17 3.42 17.15
N HIS A 221 -1.13 4.01 17.76
CA HIS A 221 -0.52 3.54 19.00
C HIS A 221 -0.04 4.67 19.93
N THR A 222 0.32 4.29 21.16
CA THR A 222 0.90 5.14 22.21
C THR A 222 2.29 4.66 22.59
N HIS A 223 3.12 5.55 23.15
CA HIS A 223 4.34 5.16 23.83
C HIS A 223 4.25 5.43 25.33
N THR A 224 4.80 4.51 26.13
CA THR A 224 4.88 4.63 27.59
C THR A 224 6.33 4.71 28.00
N ASP A 225 6.65 5.68 28.86
CA ASP A 225 7.94 5.77 29.51
C ASP A 225 8.20 4.56 30.42
N SER A 226 9.43 4.04 30.43
CA SER A 226 9.84 2.96 31.33
C SER A 226 10.22 3.47 32.74
N GLY A 227 10.12 4.78 32.94
CA GLY A 227 10.39 5.46 34.20
C GLY A 227 11.64 6.32 34.09
N HIS A 228 11.57 7.56 34.56
CA HIS A 228 12.72 8.46 34.68
C HIS A 228 12.66 9.26 35.98
N THR A 229 13.79 9.82 36.39
CA THR A 229 13.96 10.59 37.63
C THR A 229 14.48 11.99 37.32
N HIS A 230 14.09 12.96 38.14
CA HIS A 230 14.77 14.26 38.19
C HIS A 230 15.65 14.37 39.43
N THR A 231 16.60 15.30 39.39
CA THR A 231 17.39 15.71 40.56
C THR A 231 17.01 17.14 40.89
N GLU A 232 16.60 17.40 42.12
CA GLU A 232 16.30 18.76 42.58
C GLU A 232 17.57 19.63 42.53
N ASN A 233 17.45 20.87 42.09
CA ASN A 233 18.54 21.83 42.20
C ASN A 233 18.89 22.06 43.67
N ALA A 234 20.20 22.10 43.96
CA ALA A 234 20.69 22.49 45.26
C ALA A 234 20.09 23.86 45.67
N HIS A 235 19.52 23.92 46.87
CA HIS A 235 18.93 25.13 47.42
C HIS A 235 19.18 25.22 48.93
N THR A 236 18.98 26.41 49.48
CA THR A 236 19.27 26.70 50.90
C THR A 236 17.99 26.86 51.71
N HIS A 237 18.09 26.52 53.00
CA HIS A 237 17.04 26.81 53.99
C HIS A 237 17.59 27.75 55.05
N ILE A 238 16.77 28.75 55.41
CA ILE A 238 17.03 29.64 56.53
C ILE A 238 16.05 29.30 57.65
N VAL A 239 16.56 28.82 58.79
CA VAL A 239 15.74 28.55 59.98
C VAL A 239 16.15 29.51 61.09
N THR A 240 15.16 30.23 61.61
CA THR A 240 15.32 31.07 62.79
C THR A 240 14.65 30.40 63.99
N THR A 241 15.38 30.28 65.09
CA THR A 241 14.78 29.86 66.36
C THR A 241 14.31 31.08 67.14
N ASN A 242 13.17 30.96 67.81
CA ASN A 242 12.74 31.98 68.75
C ASN A 242 13.67 31.97 69.97
N ALA A 243 13.77 33.13 70.63
CA ALA A 243 14.57 33.27 71.84
C ALA A 243 14.07 32.30 72.93
N GLY A 244 14.98 31.49 73.46
CA GLY A 244 14.68 30.55 74.54
C GLY A 244 14.83 31.23 75.90
N ASN A 245 13.84 31.11 76.77
CA ASN A 245 13.99 31.47 78.18
C ASN A 245 14.54 30.25 78.94
N ALA A 246 15.73 30.39 79.52
CA ALA A 246 16.25 29.37 80.44
C ALA A 246 15.38 29.33 81.70
N GLY A 247 14.88 28.14 82.05
CA GLY A 247 14.10 27.95 83.28
C GLY A 247 14.97 28.24 84.51
N SER A 248 14.54 29.15 85.37
CA SER A 248 15.28 29.55 86.57
C SER A 248 15.28 28.41 87.60
N GLY A 249 16.43 27.75 87.82
CA GLY A 249 16.62 26.87 88.96
C GLY A 249 16.82 27.69 90.24
N LYS A 250 15.92 27.56 91.23
CA LYS A 250 16.10 28.27 92.51
C LYS A 250 17.35 27.76 93.23
N ALA A 251 18.32 28.64 93.45
CA ALA A 251 19.31 28.44 94.50
C ALA A 251 18.60 28.49 95.86
N LYS A 252 19.01 27.63 96.79
CA LYS A 252 18.61 27.70 98.19
C LYS A 252 18.97 29.11 98.68
N THR A 253 17.95 29.89 99.04
CA THR A 253 17.99 31.26 99.59
C THR A 253 18.41 32.43 98.67
N GLY A 254 17.42 33.12 98.10
CA GLY A 254 17.31 34.59 98.19
C GLY A 254 17.90 35.49 97.10
N THR A 255 18.61 34.99 96.09
CA THR A 255 19.17 35.85 95.02
C THR A 255 18.46 35.66 93.68
N SER A 256 18.18 36.79 93.00
CA SER A 256 17.59 36.82 91.66
C SER A 256 18.68 36.55 90.62
N MET A 257 18.47 35.55 89.77
CA MET A 257 19.25 35.35 88.55
C MET A 257 18.63 36.22 87.44
N SER A 258 19.44 36.81 86.55
CA SER A 258 18.92 37.47 85.35
C SER A 258 18.71 36.42 84.26
N ASP A 259 17.48 36.27 83.78
CA ASP A 259 17.21 35.48 82.58
C ASP A 259 17.67 36.28 81.36
N GLN A 260 18.70 35.79 80.65
CA GLN A 260 19.13 36.39 79.38
C GLN A 260 18.67 35.49 78.23
N ALA A 261 17.68 35.98 77.49
CA ALA A 261 17.20 35.30 76.30
C ALA A 261 18.25 35.43 75.17
N HIS A 262 18.47 34.35 74.43
CA HIS A 262 19.30 34.35 73.23
C HIS A 262 18.61 33.59 72.10
N SER A 263 18.97 33.93 70.87
CA SER A 263 18.49 33.31 69.64
C SER A 263 19.65 32.78 68.81
N HIS A 264 19.38 31.78 67.96
CA HIS A 264 20.35 31.28 66.98
C HIS A 264 19.87 31.56 65.56
N GLY A 265 20.78 32.04 64.71
CA GLY A 265 20.63 31.94 63.26
C GLY A 265 21.17 30.58 62.80
N ILE A 266 20.33 29.78 62.15
CA ILE A 266 20.75 28.48 61.59
C ILE A 266 20.63 28.58 60.07
N SER A 267 21.77 28.51 59.38
CA SER A 267 21.82 28.38 57.92
C SER A 267 22.25 26.96 57.58
N GLY A 268 21.47 26.29 56.73
CA GLY A 268 21.86 25.01 56.18
C GLY A 268 22.70 25.13 54.92
N GLY A 269 23.62 24.18 54.72
CA GLY A 269 24.36 24.06 53.46
C GLY A 269 23.49 23.51 52.34
N ASP A 270 23.96 23.68 51.11
CA ASP A 270 23.32 23.20 49.88
C ASP A 270 23.15 21.68 49.90
N GLN A 271 21.92 21.19 49.73
CA GLN A 271 21.63 19.75 49.59
C GLN A 271 20.74 19.51 48.38
N THR A 272 20.91 18.34 47.77
CA THR A 272 20.13 17.88 46.61
C THR A 272 19.27 16.69 47.02
N ALA A 273 18.00 16.67 46.61
CA ALA A 273 17.14 15.50 46.70
C ALA A 273 16.94 14.88 45.31
N THR A 274 16.81 13.55 45.26
CA THR A 274 16.46 12.83 44.03
C THR A 274 14.97 12.54 44.04
N GLU A 275 14.33 12.70 42.89
CA GLU A 275 12.93 12.32 42.71
C GLU A 275 12.81 10.82 42.41
N GLN A 276 11.75 10.20 42.91
CA GLN A 276 11.37 8.84 42.53
C GLN A 276 10.99 8.76 41.06
N SER A 277 11.12 7.57 40.48
CA SER A 277 10.80 7.33 39.08
C SER A 277 9.33 7.62 38.79
N GLY A 278 9.08 8.51 37.82
CA GLY A 278 7.74 8.83 37.31
C GLY A 278 7.52 8.21 35.93
N VAL A 279 6.26 7.95 35.58
CA VAL A 279 5.88 7.33 34.30
C VAL A 279 4.96 8.26 33.53
N GLY A 280 5.38 8.65 32.32
CA GLY A 280 4.56 9.38 31.34
C GLY A 280 4.03 8.46 30.23
N VAL A 281 2.85 8.79 29.68
CA VAL A 281 2.28 8.13 28.50
C VAL A 281 2.00 9.19 27.45
N LEU A 282 2.46 8.99 26.22
CA LEU A 282 2.17 9.89 25.09
C LEU A 282 0.80 9.60 24.47
N ALA A 283 0.22 10.61 23.84
CA ALA A 283 -1.08 10.48 23.20
C ALA A 283 -1.04 9.49 22.03
N ASN A 284 -2.19 8.90 21.75
CA ASN A 284 -2.38 8.00 20.64
C ASN A 284 -2.25 8.76 19.31
N ASP A 285 -1.45 8.24 18.39
CA ASP A 285 -1.29 8.84 17.06
C ASP A 285 -1.22 7.77 15.96
N ASP A 286 -1.51 8.17 14.72
CA ASP A 286 -1.52 7.30 13.54
C ASP A 286 -0.08 6.87 13.15
N GLY A 287 0.18 5.56 13.20
CA GLY A 287 1.46 4.94 12.89
C GLY A 287 1.48 4.22 11.54
N GLN A 288 0.53 4.48 10.65
CA GLN A 288 0.46 3.79 9.36
C GLN A 288 1.63 4.15 8.43
N PRO A 289 2.24 3.14 7.76
CA PRO A 289 3.21 3.39 6.71
C PRO A 289 2.54 3.94 5.44
N PRO A 290 3.29 4.58 4.53
CA PRO A 290 2.73 5.15 3.30
C PRO A 290 1.97 4.11 2.49
N TYR A 291 0.69 4.33 2.24
CA TYR A 291 -0.15 3.33 1.59
C TYR A 291 -0.91 3.84 0.37
N TYR A 292 -1.30 2.89 -0.48
CA TYR A 292 -2.27 3.07 -1.55
C TYR A 292 -3.35 1.99 -1.40
N LYS A 293 -4.62 2.39 -1.41
CA LYS A 293 -5.74 1.46 -1.29
C LYS A 293 -6.12 0.84 -2.63
N LEU A 294 -6.18 -0.49 -2.67
CA LEU A 294 -6.73 -1.28 -3.77
C LEU A 294 -7.68 -2.34 -3.21
N ASN A 295 -8.62 -2.81 -4.03
CA ASN A 295 -9.39 -4.00 -3.66
C ASN A 295 -8.49 -5.22 -3.74
N ILE A 296 -8.33 -5.92 -2.62
CA ILE A 296 -7.73 -7.25 -2.59
C ILE A 296 -8.87 -8.23 -2.85
N ILE A 297 -8.85 -8.91 -4.00
CA ILE A 297 -9.96 -9.79 -4.40
C ILE A 297 -9.47 -11.22 -4.66
N GLU A 298 -10.30 -12.17 -4.23
CA GLU A 298 -10.08 -13.61 -4.36
C GLU A 298 -10.73 -14.16 -5.63
N ASN A 299 -10.03 -15.02 -6.37
CA ASN A 299 -10.65 -15.81 -7.44
C ASN A 299 -11.55 -16.91 -6.83
N THR A 300 -12.85 -16.72 -6.90
CA THR A 300 -13.87 -17.70 -6.45
C THR A 300 -14.65 -18.31 -7.62
N THR A 301 -14.16 -18.18 -8.86
CA THR A 301 -14.89 -18.64 -10.07
C THR A 301 -15.00 -20.16 -10.17
N GLY A 302 -14.27 -20.90 -9.34
CA GLY A 302 -14.13 -22.35 -9.44
C GLY A 302 -13.16 -22.81 -10.52
N SER A 303 -12.50 -21.89 -11.24
CA SER A 303 -11.47 -22.20 -12.23
C SER A 303 -10.37 -21.13 -12.29
N PRO A 304 -9.18 -21.43 -12.86
CA PRO A 304 -8.17 -20.40 -13.07
C PRO A 304 -8.64 -19.33 -14.08
N ALA A 305 -8.42 -18.04 -13.78
CA ALA A 305 -8.84 -16.91 -14.61
C ALA A 305 -7.84 -15.75 -14.57
N LEU A 306 -7.93 -14.80 -15.51
CA LEU A 306 -7.16 -13.56 -15.48
C LEU A 306 -8.13 -12.44 -15.89
N LEU A 307 -8.27 -11.42 -15.05
CA LEU A 307 -9.16 -10.29 -15.29
C LEU A 307 -8.38 -9.10 -15.85
N ASP A 308 -9.00 -8.36 -16.77
CA ASP A 308 -8.49 -7.04 -17.16
C ASP A 308 -8.34 -6.13 -15.92
N GLY A 309 -7.27 -5.35 -15.88
CA GLY A 309 -6.95 -4.49 -14.76
C GLY A 309 -6.35 -5.19 -13.54
N THR A 310 -6.05 -6.49 -13.61
CA THR A 310 -5.32 -7.20 -12.54
C THR A 310 -3.97 -6.57 -12.28
N ILE A 311 -3.75 -6.09 -11.06
CA ILE A 311 -2.44 -5.63 -10.58
C ILE A 311 -1.80 -6.75 -9.75
N ALA A 312 -0.53 -7.04 -10.04
CA ALA A 312 0.25 -8.07 -9.38
C ALA A 312 1.72 -7.68 -9.28
N MET A 313 2.49 -8.45 -8.51
CA MET A 313 3.90 -8.22 -8.24
C MET A 313 4.76 -8.86 -9.34
N TRP A 314 5.88 -8.25 -9.70
CA TRP A 314 6.76 -8.69 -10.79
C TRP A 314 8.20 -8.86 -10.30
N ASP A 315 8.75 -10.06 -10.50
CA ASP A 315 10.12 -10.42 -10.09
C ASP A 315 11.18 -10.17 -11.17
N GLY A 316 10.77 -9.90 -12.41
CA GLY A 316 11.68 -9.62 -13.51
C GLY A 316 12.18 -8.16 -13.53
N THR A 317 13.03 -7.86 -14.51
CA THR A 317 13.44 -6.47 -14.77
C THR A 317 12.28 -5.66 -15.38
N ILE A 318 12.36 -4.33 -15.27
CA ILE A 318 11.40 -3.42 -15.92
C ILE A 318 11.44 -3.57 -17.45
N ALA A 319 12.62 -3.78 -18.02
CA ALA A 319 12.79 -3.99 -19.46
C ALA A 319 12.20 -5.32 -19.95
N SER A 320 11.94 -6.27 -19.04
CA SER A 320 11.35 -7.58 -19.34
C SER A 320 9.88 -7.66 -18.93
N ILE A 321 9.21 -6.54 -18.64
CA ILE A 321 7.77 -6.54 -18.38
C ILE A 321 7.06 -7.16 -19.61
N PRO A 322 6.21 -8.18 -19.43
CA PRO A 322 5.56 -8.87 -20.53
C PRO A 322 4.63 -7.97 -21.33
N THR A 323 4.41 -8.31 -22.60
CA THR A 323 3.36 -7.70 -23.42
C THR A 323 2.00 -7.81 -22.72
N ASP A 324 1.14 -6.81 -22.91
CA ASP A 324 -0.18 -6.69 -22.25
C ASP A 324 -0.10 -6.42 -20.74
N TRP A 325 1.09 -6.10 -20.22
CA TRP A 325 1.29 -5.61 -18.87
C TRP A 325 1.97 -4.24 -18.89
N ILE A 326 1.54 -3.36 -17.99
CA ILE A 326 2.11 -2.01 -17.86
C ILE A 326 2.65 -1.79 -16.44
N LEU A 327 3.72 -1.02 -16.33
CA LEU A 327 4.29 -0.62 -15.05
C LEU A 327 3.34 0.29 -14.28
N CYS A 328 3.29 0.14 -12.95
CA CYS A 328 2.48 0.97 -12.06
C CYS A 328 3.30 2.11 -11.44
N ASP A 329 3.81 2.99 -12.32
CA ASP A 329 4.57 4.19 -12.00
C ASP A 329 3.74 5.48 -12.06
N GLY A 330 2.43 5.35 -12.30
CA GLY A 330 1.51 6.47 -12.51
C GLY A 330 1.36 6.90 -13.97
N SER A 331 2.04 6.23 -14.90
CA SER A 331 1.84 6.41 -16.34
C SER A 331 0.68 5.55 -16.86
N GLY A 332 0.07 6.01 -17.96
CA GLY A 332 -1.03 5.29 -18.60
C GLY A 332 -2.24 5.13 -17.68
N THR A 333 -2.74 3.89 -17.53
CA THR A 333 -3.94 3.58 -16.74
C THR A 333 -3.62 2.90 -15.41
N CYS A 334 -2.35 2.64 -15.06
CA CYS A 334 -2.00 2.08 -13.75
C CYS A 334 -1.69 3.21 -12.75
N PRO A 335 -2.16 3.13 -11.48
CA PRO A 335 -1.75 4.08 -10.45
C PRO A 335 -0.25 4.05 -10.15
N ASN A 336 0.24 5.13 -9.53
CA ASN A 336 1.61 5.19 -9.02
C ASN A 336 1.69 4.43 -7.69
N LEU A 337 2.42 3.31 -7.68
CA LEU A 337 2.62 2.47 -6.51
C LEU A 337 4.05 2.59 -5.93
N ASN A 338 4.86 3.55 -6.40
CA ASN A 338 6.20 3.79 -5.87
C ASN A 338 6.17 4.28 -4.42
N ASP A 339 7.00 3.67 -3.57
CA ASP A 339 7.09 3.94 -2.12
C ASP A 339 5.72 3.83 -1.44
N LYS A 340 4.90 2.85 -1.86
CA LYS A 340 3.58 2.58 -1.29
C LYS A 340 3.44 1.11 -0.93
N PHE A 341 2.89 0.89 0.24
CA PHE A 341 2.33 -0.39 0.65
C PHE A 341 0.88 -0.51 0.16
N ILE A 342 0.46 -1.69 -0.29
CA ILE A 342 -0.94 -1.92 -0.67
C ILE A 342 -1.77 -2.21 0.58
N LYS A 343 -2.76 -1.35 0.85
CA LYS A 343 -3.78 -1.56 1.90
C LYS A 343 -5.09 -1.99 1.24
N GLY A 344 -5.74 -3.02 1.77
CA GLY A 344 -7.03 -3.46 1.25
C GLY A 344 -8.13 -2.41 1.46
N ALA A 345 -8.88 -2.10 0.41
CA ALA A 345 -10.08 -1.27 0.49
C ALA A 345 -11.23 -2.01 1.19
N ASN A 346 -12.08 -1.30 1.94
CA ASN A 346 -13.33 -1.87 2.48
C ASN A 346 -14.53 -1.70 1.55
N ALA A 347 -14.42 -0.83 0.55
CA ALA A 347 -15.44 -0.48 -0.42
C ALA A 347 -14.75 -0.05 -1.72
N ASP A 348 -15.37 -0.26 -2.88
CA ASP A 348 -14.85 0.21 -4.17
C ASP A 348 -14.56 1.72 -4.19
N SER A 349 -15.35 2.51 -3.45
CA SER A 349 -15.17 3.95 -3.31
C SER A 349 -13.90 4.35 -2.55
N GLU A 350 -13.23 3.41 -1.85
CA GLU A 350 -11.96 3.68 -1.17
C GLU A 350 -10.75 3.34 -2.03
N SER A 351 -10.96 2.68 -3.17
CA SER A 351 -9.91 2.36 -4.13
C SER A 351 -9.27 3.65 -4.63
N GLY A 352 -7.95 3.74 -4.55
CA GLY A 352 -7.21 4.95 -4.88
C GLY A 352 -6.88 5.88 -3.72
N ASN A 353 -7.45 5.66 -2.54
CA ASN A 353 -7.09 6.47 -1.36
C ASN A 353 -5.65 6.22 -0.94
N THR A 354 -4.93 7.30 -0.65
CA THR A 354 -3.57 7.27 -0.11
C THR A 354 -3.55 7.80 1.32
N GLY A 355 -2.47 7.54 2.04
CA GLY A 355 -2.26 8.02 3.40
C GLY A 355 -1.02 7.40 4.04
N GLY A 356 -0.91 7.53 5.36
CA GLY A 356 0.29 7.13 6.10
C GLY A 356 1.49 8.05 5.82
N ALA A 357 2.55 7.87 6.60
CA ALA A 357 3.75 8.68 6.51
C ALA A 357 5.00 7.82 6.77
N LEU A 358 6.16 8.28 6.30
CA LEU A 358 7.44 7.63 6.63
C LEU A 358 7.75 7.74 8.12
N THR A 359 7.32 8.84 8.75
CA THR A 359 7.57 9.17 10.15
C THR A 359 6.34 9.89 10.71
N HIS A 360 6.07 9.74 12.00
CA HIS A 360 4.99 10.45 12.70
C HIS A 360 5.48 11.02 14.04
N THR A 361 4.65 11.83 14.70
CA THR A 361 4.99 12.55 15.94
C THR A 361 3.83 12.48 16.90
N HIS A 362 4.09 12.07 18.14
CA HIS A 362 3.05 12.05 19.16
C HIS A 362 2.85 13.45 19.76
N SER A 363 1.58 13.87 19.85
CA SER A 363 1.21 14.97 20.73
C SER A 363 1.39 14.57 22.19
N ALA A 364 1.59 15.57 23.03
CA ALA A 364 1.74 15.35 24.46
C ALA A 364 0.54 14.63 25.08
N GLY A 365 0.83 13.60 25.88
CA GLY A 365 -0.18 12.84 26.60
C GLY A 365 -0.43 13.36 28.02
N THR A 366 -0.89 12.45 28.89
CA THR A 366 -1.39 12.76 30.23
C THR A 366 -0.30 13.31 31.15
N ALA A 367 -0.62 14.35 31.93
CA ALA A 367 0.25 14.88 32.98
C ALA A 367 0.62 13.79 34.00
N HIS A 368 1.85 13.82 34.50
CA HIS A 368 2.32 12.91 35.55
C HIS A 368 3.07 13.68 36.64
N SER A 369 3.32 13.02 37.78
CA SER A 369 3.94 13.58 38.97
C SER A 369 5.02 12.66 39.51
N HIS A 370 6.01 13.24 40.19
CA HIS A 370 6.99 12.48 40.95
C HIS A 370 6.73 12.61 42.45
N THR A 371 7.37 11.74 43.22
CA THR A 371 7.47 11.87 44.68
C THR A 371 8.93 12.13 45.01
N ILE A 372 9.22 13.10 45.88
CA ILE A 372 10.60 13.37 46.29
C ILE A 372 10.99 12.36 47.36
N ASP A 373 12.18 11.78 47.24
CA ASP A 373 12.69 10.92 48.30
C ASP A 373 12.86 11.71 49.61
N SER A 374 12.45 11.08 50.71
CA SER A 374 12.63 11.67 52.03
C SER A 374 14.12 11.90 52.26
N HIS A 375 14.48 13.14 52.58
CA HIS A 375 15.85 13.49 52.92
C HIS A 375 15.90 14.18 54.28
N SER A 376 17.05 14.05 54.93
CA SER A 376 17.28 14.67 56.23
C SER A 376 18.48 15.59 56.19
N HIS A 377 18.37 16.66 56.95
CA HIS A 377 19.46 17.57 57.22
C HIS A 377 19.84 17.45 58.68
N SER A 378 21.14 17.52 58.96
CA SER A 378 21.64 17.60 60.33
C SER A 378 22.47 18.86 60.47
N PHE A 379 22.12 19.69 61.46
CA PHE A 379 22.82 20.92 61.77
C PHE A 379 23.37 20.84 63.18
N THR A 380 24.62 21.30 63.33
CA THR A 380 25.19 21.58 64.64
C THR A 380 25.15 23.09 64.82
N VAL A 381 24.36 23.56 65.79
CA VAL A 381 24.31 24.98 66.11
C VAL A 381 25.59 25.34 66.87
N ALA A 382 26.35 26.30 66.34
CA ALA A 382 27.60 26.74 66.95
C ALA A 382 27.38 27.28 68.37
N GLN A 383 28.36 27.04 69.24
CA GLN A 383 28.35 27.42 70.66
C GLN A 383 28.09 28.92 70.83
N ALA A 384 27.00 29.29 71.50
CA ALA A 384 26.89 30.62 72.08
C ALA A 384 27.71 30.66 73.37
N THR A 385 28.65 31.60 73.48
CA THR A 385 29.34 31.86 74.75
C THR A 385 28.45 32.81 75.57
N GLU A 386 27.72 32.27 76.54
CA GLU A 386 26.90 33.09 77.43
C GLU A 386 27.70 33.46 78.68
N THR A 387 27.62 34.74 79.08
CA THR A 387 28.24 35.24 80.31
C THR A 387 27.17 35.30 81.40
N GLN A 388 27.13 34.33 82.30
CA GLN A 388 26.22 34.38 83.45
C GLN A 388 26.94 34.97 84.67
N ILE A 389 26.32 35.99 85.28
CA ILE A 389 26.80 36.61 86.53
C ILE A 389 26.11 35.91 87.70
N LYS A 390 26.88 35.17 88.51
CA LYS A 390 26.40 34.64 89.79
C LYS A 390 26.78 35.59 90.91
N ASN A 391 25.78 36.18 91.58
CA ASN A 391 25.98 36.94 92.81
C ASN A 391 25.80 36.01 94.02
N GLY A 392 26.91 35.51 94.56
CA GLY A 392 26.98 34.92 95.90
C GLY A 392 27.60 35.91 96.88
N ASN A 393 27.25 35.80 98.16
CA ASN A 393 27.68 36.66 99.28
C ASN A 393 29.16 37.14 99.16
N GLY A 394 29.36 38.30 98.53
CA GLY A 394 30.67 38.97 98.40
C GLY A 394 31.60 38.53 97.25
N ALA A 395 31.23 37.60 96.36
CA ALA A 395 32.08 37.18 95.25
C ALA A 395 31.30 37.05 93.93
N THR A 396 31.67 37.85 92.93
CA THR A 396 31.19 37.73 91.56
C THR A 396 32.01 36.66 90.83
N SER A 397 31.38 35.53 90.53
CA SER A 397 31.99 34.50 89.67
C SER A 397 31.37 34.61 88.28
N VAL A 398 32.20 34.80 87.27
CA VAL A 398 31.79 34.76 85.86
C VAL A 398 32.05 33.34 85.37
N SER A 399 30.99 32.57 85.08
CA SER A 399 31.15 31.26 84.45
C SER A 399 30.70 31.36 83.00
N ALA A 400 31.61 31.10 82.06
CA ALA A 400 31.26 30.90 80.66
C ALA A 400 30.49 29.58 80.54
N ASN A 401 29.30 29.62 79.97
CA ASN A 401 28.52 28.42 79.64
C ASN A 401 28.62 28.17 78.14
N THR A 402 29.10 26.98 77.78
CA THR A 402 29.13 26.49 76.41
C THR A 402 28.21 25.28 76.31
N HIS A 403 27.27 25.32 75.36
CA HIS A 403 26.43 24.18 75.04
C HIS A 403 26.24 24.08 73.52
N THR A 404 25.87 22.89 73.06
CA THR A 404 25.60 22.60 71.65
C THR A 404 24.21 22.01 71.50
N HIS A 405 23.58 22.29 70.37
CA HIS A 405 22.32 21.67 69.96
C HIS A 405 22.54 20.81 68.72
N THR A 406 21.80 19.70 68.65
CA THR A 406 21.57 18.97 67.41
C THR A 406 20.18 19.31 66.89
N PHE A 407 20.13 19.82 65.66
CA PHE A 407 18.89 20.08 64.96
C PHE A 407 18.79 19.13 63.76
N SER A 408 17.65 18.45 63.67
CA SER A 408 17.33 17.58 62.54
C SER A 408 16.07 18.08 61.85
N LEU A 409 16.17 18.30 60.55
CA LEU A 409 15.05 18.57 59.65
C LEU A 409 14.85 17.37 58.74
N SER A 410 13.63 16.86 58.64
CA SER A 410 13.26 15.81 57.70
C SER A 410 12.26 16.37 56.69
N GLY A 411 12.59 16.31 55.41
CA GLY A 411 11.75 16.71 54.30
C GLY A 411 11.01 15.54 53.65
N GLY A 412 9.82 15.80 53.14
CA GLY A 412 9.03 14.90 52.29
C GLY A 412 7.95 15.68 51.53
N GLY A 413 7.66 15.30 50.29
CA GLY A 413 6.69 16.00 49.45
C GLY A 413 6.37 15.29 48.12
N THR A 414 5.26 15.69 47.52
CA THR A 414 4.83 15.30 46.17
C THR A 414 5.06 16.48 45.23
N THR A 415 5.72 16.29 44.10
CA THR A 415 5.93 17.39 43.13
C THR A 415 4.62 17.82 42.47
N ALA A 416 4.56 19.08 42.04
CA ALA A 416 3.38 19.64 41.40
C ALA A 416 3.07 18.94 40.07
N THR A 417 1.78 18.76 39.76
CA THR A 417 1.31 18.22 38.49
C THR A 417 1.58 19.23 37.37
N GLN A 418 2.66 19.03 36.62
CA GLN A 418 2.96 19.82 35.43
C GLN A 418 2.42 19.10 34.19
N THR A 419 1.64 19.79 33.37
CA THR A 419 1.33 19.32 32.02
C THR A 419 2.56 19.54 31.16
N ILE A 420 3.36 18.49 30.99
CA ILE A 420 4.54 18.56 30.13
C ILE A 420 4.16 18.16 28.72
N THR A 421 4.33 19.12 27.80
CA THR A 421 4.14 18.86 26.38
C THR A 421 5.36 18.12 25.82
N ALA A 422 5.42 16.81 25.99
CA ALA A 422 6.40 15.98 25.30
C ALA A 422 5.94 15.79 23.85
N ASP A 423 6.31 16.74 22.98
CA ASP A 423 6.25 16.53 21.54
C ASP A 423 7.41 15.59 21.16
N ALA A 424 7.11 14.34 20.83
CA ALA A 424 8.10 13.33 20.47
C ALA A 424 8.64 13.60 19.05
N ASN A 425 9.38 14.68 18.91
CA ASN A 425 9.86 15.23 17.64
C ASN A 425 11.13 14.55 17.10
N SER A 426 11.39 13.28 17.44
CA SER A 426 12.37 12.48 16.68
C SER A 426 11.60 11.70 15.62
N PRO A 427 11.57 12.17 14.36
CA PRO A 427 10.95 11.44 13.28
C PRO A 427 11.75 10.17 13.02
N ASN A 428 11.25 9.06 13.54
CA ASN A 428 11.80 7.73 13.30
C ASN A 428 10.97 7.04 12.22
N ASP A 429 11.64 6.26 11.37
CA ASP A 429 10.99 5.50 10.30
C ASP A 429 9.97 4.52 10.90
N ASN A 430 8.68 4.71 10.59
CA ASN A 430 7.59 3.87 11.09
C ASN A 430 7.33 2.65 10.20
N ARG A 431 8.04 2.49 9.08
CA ARG A 431 7.75 1.39 8.15
C ARG A 431 8.07 0.03 8.79
N PRO A 432 7.18 -0.97 8.61
CA PRO A 432 7.43 -2.34 9.07
C PRO A 432 8.61 -2.98 8.33
N PRO A 433 9.12 -4.15 8.72
CA PRO A 433 10.09 -4.87 7.92
C PRO A 433 9.52 -5.18 6.54
N TYR A 434 10.15 -4.68 5.48
CA TYR A 434 9.62 -4.78 4.12
C TYR A 434 10.70 -5.11 3.10
N LYS A 435 10.23 -5.52 1.92
CA LYS A 435 11.03 -5.62 0.69
C LYS A 435 10.33 -4.93 -0.46
N GLU A 436 11.13 -4.46 -1.41
CA GLU A 436 10.63 -3.72 -2.57
C GLU A 436 10.34 -4.65 -3.74
N ILE A 437 9.25 -4.39 -4.47
CA ILE A 437 8.94 -5.07 -5.73
C ILE A 437 8.27 -4.14 -6.73
N VAL A 438 8.37 -4.48 -8.00
CA VAL A 438 7.63 -3.80 -9.05
C VAL A 438 6.19 -4.30 -9.09
N TYR A 439 5.23 -3.38 -9.20
CA TYR A 439 3.84 -3.72 -9.52
C TYR A 439 3.56 -3.48 -11.00
N ILE A 440 2.89 -4.43 -11.63
CA ILE A 440 2.43 -4.34 -13.01
C ILE A 440 0.94 -4.63 -13.10
N LYS A 441 0.28 -4.00 -14.08
CA LYS A 441 -1.14 -4.18 -14.36
C LYS A 441 -1.37 -4.84 -15.70
N TYR A 442 -2.18 -5.89 -15.71
CA TYR A 442 -2.67 -6.52 -16.92
C TYR A 442 -3.66 -5.60 -17.63
N VAL A 443 -3.45 -5.39 -18.92
CA VAL A 443 -4.35 -4.69 -19.83
C VAL A 443 -4.76 -5.71 -20.89
N ALA A 444 -5.99 -6.18 -20.82
CA ALA A 444 -6.47 -7.18 -21.77
C ALA A 444 -6.35 -6.66 -23.21
N PRO A 445 -5.86 -7.49 -24.15
CA PRO A 445 -5.85 -7.13 -25.56
C PRO A 445 -7.27 -6.79 -26.01
N VAL A 446 -7.47 -5.57 -26.49
CA VAL A 446 -8.76 -5.15 -27.05
C VAL A 446 -8.75 -5.54 -28.52
N THR A 447 -9.45 -6.63 -28.85
CA THR A 447 -9.64 -7.05 -30.24
C THR A 447 -10.26 -5.91 -31.04
N PRO A 448 -9.69 -5.55 -32.20
CA PRO A 448 -10.24 -4.50 -33.04
C PRO A 448 -11.70 -4.81 -33.40
N THR A 449 -12.54 -3.80 -33.42
CA THR A 449 -13.95 -3.94 -33.81
C THR A 449 -14.34 -2.75 -34.68
N PHE A 450 -14.96 -3.00 -35.83
CA PHE A 450 -15.46 -1.94 -36.70
C PHE A 450 -16.57 -1.14 -36.01
N THR A 451 -16.43 0.19 -36.05
CA THR A 451 -17.46 1.15 -35.65
C THR A 451 -18.11 1.82 -36.86
N ALA A 452 -17.46 1.78 -38.03
CA ALA A 452 -18.02 2.17 -39.32
C ALA A 452 -17.32 1.42 -40.46
N GLY A 453 -18.05 1.07 -41.51
CA GLY A 453 -17.54 0.17 -42.56
C GLY A 453 -17.29 -1.25 -42.01
N PRO A 454 -16.46 -2.06 -42.68
CA PRO A 454 -15.72 -1.79 -43.92
C PRO A 454 -16.68 -1.52 -45.08
N ALA A 455 -16.28 -0.66 -46.01
CA ALA A 455 -17.08 -0.29 -47.17
C ALA A 455 -16.18 0.20 -48.31
N GLU A 456 -16.62 0.03 -49.55
CA GLU A 456 -16.07 0.77 -50.68
C GLU A 456 -16.29 2.27 -50.48
N SER A 457 -15.22 3.06 -50.63
CA SER A 457 -15.26 4.53 -50.54
C SER A 457 -16.18 5.12 -51.61
N THR A 458 -16.15 4.52 -52.80
CA THR A 458 -17.11 4.74 -53.89
C THR A 458 -17.68 3.38 -54.25
N ALA A 459 -19.00 3.21 -54.05
CA ALA A 459 -19.69 1.97 -54.38
C ALA A 459 -19.54 1.61 -55.86
N SER A 460 -19.10 0.39 -56.13
CA SER A 460 -19.24 -0.22 -57.44
C SER A 460 -20.53 -1.04 -57.50
N THR A 461 -21.35 -0.79 -58.53
CA THR A 461 -22.64 -1.47 -58.69
C THR A 461 -22.79 -1.97 -60.11
N THR A 462 -23.77 -2.83 -60.36
CA THR A 462 -24.10 -3.30 -61.72
C THR A 462 -24.50 -2.17 -62.67
N THR A 463 -24.92 -1.02 -62.16
CA THR A 463 -25.27 0.17 -62.96
C THR A 463 -24.14 1.19 -63.08
N ASN A 464 -23.13 1.10 -62.20
CA ASN A 464 -21.94 1.96 -62.20
C ASN A 464 -20.71 1.12 -61.77
N PRO A 465 -20.23 0.22 -62.65
CA PRO A 465 -19.15 -0.70 -62.32
C PRO A 465 -17.78 0.01 -62.38
N THR A 466 -16.80 -0.53 -61.65
CA THR A 466 -15.41 -0.05 -61.73
C THR A 466 -14.78 -0.52 -63.04
N THR A 467 -14.17 0.38 -63.80
CA THR A 467 -13.49 -0.02 -65.06
C THR A 467 -12.20 -0.81 -64.75
N GLU A 468 -11.91 -1.84 -65.54
CA GLU A 468 -10.62 -2.57 -65.47
C GLU A 468 -9.42 -1.60 -65.42
N GLY A 469 -8.45 -1.88 -64.54
CA GLY A 469 -7.27 -1.03 -64.33
C GLY A 469 -7.51 0.18 -63.43
N ALA A 470 -8.77 0.47 -63.05
CA ALA A 470 -9.08 1.49 -62.06
C ALA A 470 -8.95 0.92 -60.63
N GLY A 471 -8.71 1.83 -59.68
CA GLY A 471 -8.55 1.50 -58.26
C GLY A 471 -9.88 1.47 -57.52
N ILE A 472 -10.11 0.42 -56.75
CA ILE A 472 -11.14 0.33 -55.72
C ILE A 472 -10.50 0.68 -54.38
N THR A 473 -11.09 1.63 -53.66
CA THR A 473 -10.61 2.03 -52.33
C THR A 473 -11.62 1.57 -51.29
N PHE A 474 -11.16 0.80 -50.32
CA PHE A 474 -11.92 0.39 -49.14
C PHE A 474 -11.58 1.29 -47.97
N GLN A 475 -12.57 1.53 -47.11
CA GLN A 475 -12.44 2.34 -45.92
C GLN A 475 -13.17 1.71 -44.74
N GLY A 476 -12.67 1.96 -43.53
CA GLY A 476 -13.32 1.56 -42.30
C GLY A 476 -12.83 2.40 -41.12
N THR A 477 -13.59 2.40 -40.03
CA THR A 477 -13.18 2.93 -38.73
C THR A 477 -13.36 1.83 -37.71
N ALA A 478 -12.35 1.59 -36.88
CA ALA A 478 -12.40 0.57 -35.84
C ALA A 478 -11.85 1.10 -34.52
N THR A 479 -12.36 0.58 -33.42
CA THR A 479 -11.76 0.73 -32.09
C THR A 479 -10.88 -0.46 -31.81
N ALA A 480 -9.66 -0.21 -31.34
CA ALA A 480 -8.67 -1.22 -30.97
C ALA A 480 -7.85 -0.75 -29.76
N GLY A 481 -7.15 -1.69 -29.10
CA GLY A 481 -6.26 -1.37 -27.98
C GLY A 481 -4.95 -0.71 -28.40
N THR A 482 -4.54 -0.95 -29.65
CA THR A 482 -3.36 -0.35 -30.28
C THR A 482 -3.73 0.20 -31.67
N ASN A 483 -2.73 0.61 -32.46
CA ASN A 483 -2.99 1.03 -33.85
C ASN A 483 -3.52 -0.15 -34.68
N TRP A 484 -4.50 0.12 -35.54
CA TRP A 484 -5.20 -0.89 -36.32
C TRP A 484 -5.06 -0.66 -37.83
N LYS A 485 -5.13 -1.74 -38.61
CA LYS A 485 -5.07 -1.79 -40.07
C LYS A 485 -6.37 -2.35 -40.65
N LEU A 486 -6.77 -1.84 -41.80
CA LEU A 486 -7.84 -2.45 -42.61
C LEU A 486 -7.22 -3.54 -43.49
N LEU A 487 -7.78 -4.75 -43.42
CA LEU A 487 -7.42 -5.90 -44.24
C LEU A 487 -8.65 -6.35 -45.02
N ILE A 488 -8.52 -6.51 -46.33
CA ILE A 488 -9.59 -6.97 -47.22
C ILE A 488 -9.11 -8.25 -47.93
N CYS A 489 -9.78 -9.37 -47.65
CA CYS A 489 -9.46 -10.70 -48.18
C CYS A 489 -10.42 -11.13 -49.30
N LYS A 490 -9.95 -12.02 -50.19
CA LYS A 490 -10.77 -12.59 -51.27
C LYS A 490 -11.66 -13.71 -50.74
N THR A 491 -11.17 -14.48 -49.78
CA THR A 491 -11.93 -15.52 -49.09
C THR A 491 -12.18 -15.16 -47.62
N SER A 492 -13.14 -15.85 -47.00
CA SER A 492 -13.47 -15.67 -45.60
C SER A 492 -12.43 -16.37 -44.72
N GLY A 493 -11.62 -15.60 -44.00
CA GLY A 493 -10.67 -16.14 -43.04
C GLY A 493 -9.45 -15.25 -42.82
N THR A 494 -8.86 -15.38 -41.63
CA THR A 494 -7.57 -14.76 -41.30
C THR A 494 -6.67 -15.77 -40.60
N SER A 495 -5.37 -15.70 -40.87
CA SER A 495 -4.32 -16.41 -40.13
C SER A 495 -3.45 -15.38 -39.42
N GLY A 496 -3.65 -15.23 -38.11
CA GLY A 496 -3.00 -14.17 -37.32
C GLY A 496 -3.54 -12.79 -37.71
N THR A 497 -2.70 -11.97 -38.35
CA THR A 497 -3.00 -10.59 -38.76
C THR A 497 -3.06 -10.41 -40.29
N ASP A 498 -3.14 -11.51 -41.03
CA ASP A 498 -3.21 -11.54 -42.49
C ASP A 498 -4.33 -12.48 -42.96
N CYS A 499 -4.67 -12.44 -44.25
CA CYS A 499 -5.64 -13.38 -44.84
C CYS A 499 -5.12 -14.82 -44.71
N ASP A 500 -6.01 -15.79 -44.55
CA ASP A 500 -5.60 -17.19 -44.32
C ASP A 500 -4.90 -17.82 -45.53
N GLY A 501 -5.21 -17.37 -46.75
CA GLY A 501 -4.45 -17.67 -47.97
C GLY A 501 -3.22 -16.76 -48.20
N GLY A 502 -2.86 -15.93 -47.22
CA GLY A 502 -1.71 -15.01 -47.28
C GLY A 502 -1.83 -13.96 -48.38
N ALA A 503 -0.69 -13.62 -49.00
CA ALA A 503 -0.62 -12.52 -49.97
C ALA A 503 -1.49 -12.70 -51.22
N SER A 504 -1.66 -13.93 -51.69
CA SER A 504 -2.51 -14.27 -52.85
C SER A 504 -4.00 -14.10 -52.58
N ASP A 505 -4.40 -14.14 -51.31
CA ASP A 505 -5.78 -14.00 -50.85
C ASP A 505 -6.11 -12.59 -50.34
N ARG A 506 -5.22 -11.62 -50.56
CA ARG A 506 -5.51 -10.21 -50.29
C ARG A 506 -6.07 -9.51 -51.51
N TRP A 507 -7.11 -8.73 -51.31
CA TRP A 507 -7.42 -7.59 -52.18
C TRP A 507 -6.53 -6.41 -51.81
N CYS A 508 -6.56 -5.98 -50.54
CA CYS A 508 -5.63 -4.96 -50.04
C CYS A 508 -5.44 -5.01 -48.52
N VAL A 509 -4.38 -4.35 -48.05
CA VAL A 509 -4.14 -4.07 -46.64
C VAL A 509 -3.65 -2.63 -46.50
N SER A 510 -4.06 -1.93 -45.45
CA SER A 510 -3.59 -0.57 -45.17
C SER A 510 -2.07 -0.52 -45.04
N SER A 511 -1.45 0.51 -45.63
CA SER A 511 0.00 0.71 -45.62
C SER A 511 0.57 0.89 -44.21
N SER A 512 -0.22 1.50 -43.30
CA SER A 512 0.14 1.71 -41.91
C SER A 512 -1.06 1.53 -40.98
N GLY A 513 -0.78 1.20 -39.73
CA GLY A 513 -1.80 1.21 -38.69
C GLY A 513 -2.13 2.66 -38.29
N VAL A 514 -3.40 2.93 -38.01
CA VAL A 514 -3.87 4.22 -37.50
C VAL A 514 -4.38 4.08 -36.08
N ALA A 515 -4.47 5.19 -35.34
CA ALA A 515 -4.96 5.18 -33.97
C ALA A 515 -6.42 4.65 -33.88
N SER A 516 -6.77 4.15 -32.71
CA SER A 516 -8.15 3.72 -32.38
C SER A 516 -9.16 4.82 -32.73
N ALA A 517 -10.32 4.43 -33.26
CA ALA A 517 -11.39 5.31 -33.74
C ALA A 517 -11.01 6.27 -34.91
N SER A 518 -9.82 6.14 -35.49
CA SER A 518 -9.46 6.84 -36.73
C SER A 518 -9.83 6.01 -37.95
N GLN A 519 -10.22 6.66 -39.05
CA GLN A 519 -10.49 5.98 -40.32
C GLN A 519 -9.18 5.46 -40.93
N ASN A 520 -9.21 4.24 -41.48
CA ASN A 520 -8.14 3.67 -42.27
C ASN A 520 -8.66 3.25 -43.65
N THR A 521 -7.77 3.23 -44.63
CA THR A 521 -8.09 2.89 -46.02
C THR A 521 -7.09 1.90 -46.60
N CYS A 522 -7.52 1.11 -47.57
CA CYS A 522 -6.61 0.39 -48.47
C CYS A 522 -7.19 0.39 -49.88
N ALA A 523 -6.32 0.28 -50.89
CA ALA A 523 -6.74 0.31 -52.28
C ALA A 523 -6.21 -0.91 -53.04
N TYR A 524 -7.02 -1.37 -53.99
CA TYR A 524 -6.70 -2.44 -54.93
C TYR A 524 -6.92 -1.94 -56.35
N THR A 525 -6.03 -2.26 -57.28
CA THR A 525 -6.22 -1.95 -58.70
C THR A 525 -6.76 -3.18 -59.40
N THR A 526 -7.94 -3.04 -60.02
CA THR A 526 -8.59 -4.11 -60.79
C THR A 526 -7.76 -4.52 -62.01
N THR A 527 -7.94 -5.75 -62.44
CA THR A 527 -7.21 -6.42 -63.51
C THR A 527 -8.20 -7.22 -64.38
N SER A 528 -7.74 -7.65 -65.55
CA SER A 528 -8.55 -8.44 -66.50
C SER A 528 -8.95 -9.82 -65.98
N SER A 529 -8.38 -10.29 -64.86
CA SER A 529 -8.74 -11.58 -64.29
C SER A 529 -9.98 -11.55 -63.39
N GLU A 530 -10.40 -10.37 -62.92
CA GLU A 530 -11.63 -10.24 -62.14
C GLU A 530 -12.84 -10.21 -63.07
N GLN A 531 -13.86 -11.02 -62.76
CA GLN A 531 -15.01 -11.24 -63.62
C GLN A 531 -16.26 -10.74 -62.95
N ASP A 532 -16.86 -9.68 -63.50
CA ASP A 532 -18.15 -9.09 -63.13
C ASP A 532 -18.27 -8.69 -61.65
N THR A 533 -18.38 -9.65 -60.75
CA THR A 533 -18.72 -9.49 -59.34
C THR A 533 -17.76 -10.27 -58.45
N GLU A 534 -16.98 -9.57 -57.64
CA GLU A 534 -15.94 -10.13 -56.79
C GLU A 534 -16.26 -9.96 -55.31
N ALA A 535 -16.33 -11.08 -54.60
CA ALA A 535 -16.55 -11.06 -53.16
C ALA A 535 -15.30 -10.57 -52.42
N TRP A 536 -15.53 -9.78 -51.38
CA TRP A 536 -14.52 -9.38 -50.43
C TRP A 536 -14.98 -9.57 -48.98
N TYR A 537 -14.03 -9.75 -48.08
CA TYR A 537 -14.23 -9.94 -46.64
C TYR A 537 -13.30 -9.01 -45.88
N GLY A 538 -13.87 -8.10 -45.09
CA GLY A 538 -13.11 -7.08 -44.38
C GLY A 538 -12.85 -7.42 -42.92
N TYR A 539 -11.65 -7.08 -42.47
CA TYR A 539 -11.16 -7.32 -41.10
C TYR A 539 -10.45 -6.06 -40.59
N ALA A 540 -10.73 -5.69 -39.34
CA ALA A 540 -9.91 -4.72 -38.61
C ALA A 540 -8.87 -5.52 -37.83
N CYS A 541 -7.58 -5.26 -38.05
CA CYS A 541 -6.50 -6.03 -37.44
C CYS A 541 -5.54 -5.13 -36.67
N ASP A 542 -5.10 -5.56 -35.50
CA ASP A 542 -3.99 -4.94 -34.78
C ASP A 542 -2.71 -5.75 -34.99
N THR A 543 -1.74 -5.64 -34.09
CA THR A 543 -0.48 -6.38 -34.17
C THR A 543 -0.60 -7.87 -33.81
N THR A 544 -1.70 -8.29 -33.18
CA THR A 544 -1.85 -9.64 -32.63
C THR A 544 -3.07 -10.40 -33.16
N SER A 545 -4.13 -9.70 -33.57
CA SER A 545 -5.42 -10.30 -33.92
C SER A 545 -6.23 -9.47 -34.93
N CYS A 546 -7.21 -10.12 -35.55
CA CYS A 546 -8.21 -9.50 -36.40
C CYS A 546 -9.62 -9.63 -35.78
N ALA A 547 -10.49 -8.67 -36.11
CA ALA A 547 -11.92 -8.68 -35.82
C ALA A 547 -12.63 -9.90 -36.44
N SER A 548 -13.90 -10.11 -36.08
CA SER A 548 -14.79 -10.96 -36.87
C SER A 548 -14.97 -10.40 -38.28
N GLU A 549 -15.23 -11.30 -39.24
CA GLU A 549 -15.48 -10.91 -40.62
C GLU A 549 -16.62 -9.89 -40.74
N SER A 550 -16.46 -8.94 -41.66
CA SER A 550 -17.53 -8.02 -42.05
C SER A 550 -17.48 -7.77 -43.55
N GLN A 551 -18.64 -7.82 -44.18
CA GLN A 551 -18.81 -7.59 -45.62
C GLN A 551 -19.40 -6.20 -45.92
N GLY A 552 -19.45 -5.31 -44.93
CA GLY A 552 -20.12 -4.02 -45.08
C GLY A 552 -21.63 -4.16 -45.27
N SER A 553 -22.25 -3.09 -45.79
CA SER A 553 -23.70 -3.03 -45.99
C SER A 553 -24.06 -2.06 -47.10
N GLY A 554 -25.19 -2.28 -47.76
CA GLY A 554 -25.66 -1.43 -48.87
C GLY A 554 -24.78 -1.58 -50.11
N ASP A 555 -24.87 -0.60 -51.01
CA ASP A 555 -24.17 -0.63 -52.31
C ASP A 555 -22.63 -0.59 -52.20
N SER A 556 -22.10 -0.10 -51.08
CA SER A 556 -20.66 -0.13 -50.78
C SER A 556 -20.22 -1.41 -50.06
N GLY A 557 -21.12 -2.36 -49.84
CA GLY A 557 -20.82 -3.67 -49.25
C GLY A 557 -20.32 -4.67 -50.29
N SER A 558 -19.82 -5.79 -49.83
CA SER A 558 -19.43 -6.91 -50.68
C SER A 558 -20.65 -7.49 -51.41
N PRO A 559 -20.51 -7.85 -52.70
CA PRO A 559 -19.30 -7.83 -53.56
C PRO A 559 -19.06 -6.50 -54.29
N PHE A 560 -17.83 -6.28 -54.77
CA PHE A 560 -17.53 -5.17 -55.69
C PHE A 560 -17.71 -5.61 -57.16
N VAL A 561 -18.01 -4.66 -58.05
CA VAL A 561 -18.33 -4.92 -59.47
C VAL A 561 -17.26 -4.31 -60.40
N VAL A 562 -16.74 -5.12 -61.32
CA VAL A 562 -15.76 -4.72 -62.34
C VAL A 562 -16.34 -4.88 -63.74
N ASN A 563 -16.19 -3.84 -64.56
CA ASN A 563 -16.49 -3.91 -65.97
C ASN A 563 -15.21 -4.18 -66.76
N ASN A 564 -15.17 -5.35 -67.40
CA ASN A 564 -14.11 -5.76 -68.30
C ASN A 564 -14.60 -5.57 -69.75
N PRO A 565 -14.28 -4.44 -70.42
CA PRO A 565 -14.75 -4.21 -71.77
C PRO A 565 -14.16 -5.25 -72.73
N PRO A 566 -14.97 -5.89 -73.59
CA PRO A 566 -14.48 -6.95 -74.46
C PRO A 566 -13.46 -6.38 -75.45
N PRO A 567 -12.27 -6.99 -75.59
CA PRO A 567 -11.32 -6.58 -76.60
C PRO A 567 -11.86 -6.92 -78.00
N PHE A 568 -11.82 -5.93 -78.90
CA PHE A 568 -12.02 -6.16 -80.33
C PHE A 568 -10.72 -6.65 -80.96
N THR A 569 -10.70 -7.91 -81.38
CA THR A 569 -9.47 -8.62 -81.80
C THR A 569 -9.32 -8.73 -83.31
N ALA A 570 -10.40 -8.53 -84.07
CA ALA A 570 -10.36 -8.48 -85.53
C ALA A 570 -11.35 -7.46 -86.07
N PHE A 571 -10.96 -6.74 -87.12
CA PHE A 571 -11.82 -5.87 -87.91
C PHE A 571 -11.64 -6.22 -89.38
N SER A 572 -12.74 -6.38 -90.10
CA SER A 572 -12.74 -6.53 -91.56
C SER A 572 -13.79 -5.64 -92.19
N ASP A 573 -13.41 -5.01 -93.28
CA ASP A 573 -14.25 -4.13 -94.11
C ASP A 573 -14.17 -4.61 -95.56
N ASN A 574 -15.32 -4.74 -96.21
CA ASN A 574 -15.41 -5.11 -97.62
C ASN A 574 -15.68 -3.91 -98.56
N SER A 575 -15.37 -2.69 -98.11
CA SER A 575 -15.53 -1.44 -98.86
C SER A 575 -14.82 -1.44 -100.23
N GLY A 576 -15.34 -0.62 -101.16
CA GLY A 576 -15.03 -0.69 -102.60
C GLY A 576 -16.15 -1.30 -103.47
N LYS A 577 -17.37 -1.36 -102.94
CA LYS A 577 -18.58 -1.88 -103.62
C LYS A 577 -19.20 -0.85 -104.56
N ASN A 578 -19.92 -1.33 -105.58
CA ASN A 578 -20.61 -0.46 -106.54
C ASN A 578 -21.82 0.24 -105.89
N PRO A 579 -22.30 1.38 -106.45
CA PRO A 579 -23.52 2.03 -105.97
C PRO A 579 -24.72 1.07 -105.97
N GLY A 580 -25.38 0.91 -104.81
CA GLY A 580 -26.51 -0.01 -104.61
C GLY A 580 -26.14 -1.36 -103.99
N GLU A 581 -24.86 -1.67 -103.80
CA GLU A 581 -24.39 -2.88 -103.12
C GLU A 581 -24.19 -2.66 -101.62
N THR A 582 -24.43 -3.70 -100.81
CA THR A 582 -24.23 -3.68 -99.37
C THR A 582 -22.74 -3.73 -99.01
N VAL A 583 -22.29 -2.76 -98.22
CA VAL A 583 -20.99 -2.82 -97.52
C VAL A 583 -21.19 -3.49 -96.17
N THR A 584 -20.31 -4.40 -95.81
CA THR A 584 -20.30 -5.14 -94.56
C THR A 584 -19.02 -4.83 -93.80
N PHE A 585 -19.19 -4.30 -92.60
CA PHE A 585 -18.16 -4.20 -91.59
C PHE A 585 -18.40 -5.32 -90.58
N SER A 586 -17.36 -6.09 -90.26
CA SER A 586 -17.43 -7.11 -89.21
C SER A 586 -16.28 -6.96 -88.24
N SER A 587 -16.58 -7.17 -86.96
CA SER A 587 -15.59 -7.18 -85.89
C SER A 587 -15.76 -8.41 -85.02
N THR A 588 -14.66 -8.97 -84.54
CA THR A 588 -14.68 -10.02 -83.51
C THR A 588 -14.41 -9.37 -82.16
N ALA A 589 -15.43 -9.31 -81.31
CA ALA A 589 -15.24 -9.09 -79.88
C ALA A 589 -14.98 -10.46 -79.24
N ASN A 590 -13.93 -10.58 -78.43
CA ASN A 590 -13.67 -11.80 -77.69
C ASN A 590 -13.79 -11.49 -76.21
N ASP A 591 -14.88 -11.92 -75.59
CA ASP A 591 -14.94 -11.96 -74.13
C ASP A 591 -14.23 -13.23 -73.66
N THR A 592 -12.98 -13.09 -73.22
CA THR A 592 -12.24 -14.21 -72.63
C THR A 592 -12.69 -14.52 -71.20
N ALA A 593 -13.56 -13.70 -70.60
CA ALA A 593 -14.02 -13.87 -69.23
C ALA A 593 -15.20 -14.83 -69.11
N ASN A 594 -16.10 -14.95 -70.09
CA ASN A 594 -17.23 -15.87 -69.96
C ASN A 594 -17.70 -16.50 -71.31
N PRO A 595 -17.52 -17.81 -71.55
CA PRO A 595 -18.04 -18.48 -72.75
C PRO A 595 -19.58 -18.57 -72.80
N GLY A 596 -20.29 -18.02 -71.80
CA GLY A 596 -21.71 -18.24 -71.55
C GLY A 596 -22.65 -17.08 -71.85
N ASP A 597 -22.16 -15.85 -72.07
CA ASP A 597 -23.02 -14.72 -72.44
C ASP A 597 -23.05 -14.56 -73.96
N THR A 598 -24.10 -15.15 -74.56
CA THR A 598 -24.52 -14.94 -75.95
C THR A 598 -25.72 -14.02 -76.03
#